data_AF-A0AA39F243-F1
#
_entry.id   AF-A0AA39F243-F1
#
_cell.length_a   1.000
_cell.length_b   1.000
_cell.length_c   1.000
_cell.angle_alpha   90.00
_cell.angle_beta   90.00
_cell.angle_gamma   90.00
#
_symmetry.space_group_name_H-M   'P 1'
#
loop_
_entity.id
_entity.type
_entity.pdbx_description
1 polymer ?
#
loop_
_entity_poly.entity_id
_entity_poly.type
_entity_poly.pdbx_seq_one_letter_code
_entity_poly.pdbx_strand_id
1 'polypeptide(L)'
;MHREGWRDSVLGAPRRLMTTISSLSYDNAFHPTPKGEPLPSLPVPQLETTMQKYLAQVEAICPSHLDKCKMLVKAFLAGPGPKLQQQLLERQQTTINWVN
;
A
#
# COMPACT_ATOMS: atom_id res chain seq x y z
N MET A 1 8.51 25.87 -41.61
CA MET A 1 7.79 26.46 -40.46
C MET A 1 8.08 25.61 -39.23
N HIS A 2 8.93 26.11 -38.33
CA HIS A 2 9.37 25.42 -37.11
C HIS A 2 8.99 26.29 -35.92
N ARG A 3 8.36 25.71 -34.90
CA ARG A 3 7.76 26.42 -33.77
C ARG A 3 8.81 26.64 -32.66
N GLU A 4 9.04 27.92 -32.39
CA GLU A 4 9.46 28.67 -31.19
C GLU A 4 9.78 27.86 -29.92
N GLY A 5 10.90 28.13 -29.25
CA GLY A 5 10.98 29.11 -28.13
C GLY A 5 10.67 28.35 -26.85
N TRP A 6 11.56 28.17 -25.88
CA TRP A 6 12.02 29.16 -24.91
C TRP A 6 13.43 28.74 -24.46
N ARG A 7 14.45 29.47 -24.91
CA ARG A 7 15.82 29.36 -24.41
C ARG A 7 16.28 30.77 -24.07
N ASP A 8 15.67 31.35 -23.04
CA ASP A 8 16.22 32.54 -22.43
C ASP A 8 17.09 32.14 -21.25
N SER A 9 18.38 32.11 -21.57
CA SER A 9 19.49 32.47 -20.73
C SER A 9 19.11 33.23 -19.45
N VAL A 10 19.46 32.66 -18.30
CA VAL A 10 20.14 33.47 -17.30
C VAL A 10 21.61 33.06 -17.32
N LEU A 11 22.38 33.86 -18.04
CA LEU A 11 23.83 33.90 -17.92
C LEU A 11 24.17 34.20 -16.46
N GLY A 12 24.84 33.25 -15.82
CA GLY A 12 25.34 33.37 -14.46
C GLY A 12 26.61 32.54 -14.28
N ALA A 13 27.60 32.81 -15.13
CA ALA A 13 29.00 32.37 -15.06
C ALA A 13 29.33 30.90 -15.43
N PRO A 14 30.20 30.73 -16.44
CA PRO A 14 31.09 29.58 -16.50
C PRO A 14 32.54 30.04 -16.26
N ARG A 15 33.28 29.34 -15.38
CA ARG A 15 34.66 28.88 -15.61
C ARG A 15 35.29 28.25 -14.36
N ARG A 16 35.51 26.94 -14.46
CA ARG A 16 36.65 26.15 -13.91
C ARG A 16 36.62 25.98 -12.37
N LEU A 17 36.77 24.79 -11.79
CA LEU A 17 37.84 23.79 -11.98
C LEU A 17 37.39 22.39 -11.52
N MET A 18 37.92 21.34 -12.15
CA MET A 18 37.88 19.95 -11.70
C MET A 18 38.75 19.72 -10.44
N THR A 19 38.52 18.56 -9.79
CA THR A 19 39.36 17.82 -8.81
C THR A 19 39.47 18.48 -7.41
N THR A 20 39.06 17.84 -6.31
CA THR A 20 39.45 16.50 -5.84
C THR A 20 38.29 15.69 -5.23
N ILE A 21 38.22 14.41 -5.57
CA ILE A 21 37.55 13.40 -4.76
C ILE A 21 38.47 13.14 -3.56
N SER A 22 38.45 14.02 -2.57
CA SER A 22 39.15 13.78 -1.32
C SER A 22 38.24 13.00 -0.38
N SER A 23 38.62 11.73 -0.19
CA SER A 23 38.43 10.98 1.04
C SER A 23 36.99 10.56 1.36
N LEU A 24 36.61 9.38 0.85
CA LEU A 24 35.75 8.47 1.59
C LEU A 24 36.51 8.02 2.86
N SER A 25 36.58 8.89 3.86
CA SER A 25 36.79 8.44 5.23
C SER A 25 35.51 7.72 5.62
N TYR A 26 35.58 6.38 5.60
CA TYR A 26 34.69 5.51 6.37
C TYR A 26 34.88 5.83 7.85
N ASP A 27 34.41 7.00 8.27
CA ASP A 27 34.14 7.24 9.66
C ASP A 27 32.90 6.41 9.95
N ASN A 28 33.12 5.29 10.61
CA ASN A 28 32.10 4.42 11.18
C ASN A 28 31.40 5.21 12.28
N ALA A 29 30.65 6.25 11.90
CA ALA A 29 29.64 6.87 12.72
C ALA A 29 28.62 5.77 12.97
N PHE A 30 28.82 5.09 14.09
CA PHE A 30 27.89 4.14 14.68
C PHE A 30 26.61 4.94 14.91
N HIS A 31 25.77 5.03 13.88
CA HIS A 31 24.42 5.51 14.01
C HIS A 31 23.71 4.36 14.72
N PRO A 32 23.37 4.47 16.01
CA PRO A 32 22.44 3.52 16.58
C PRO A 32 21.17 3.70 15.77
N THR A 33 20.91 2.79 14.83
CA THR A 33 19.57 2.67 14.30
C THR A 33 18.71 2.40 15.53
N PRO A 34 17.76 3.28 15.88
CA PRO A 34 16.79 2.91 16.90
C PRO A 34 16.22 1.59 16.41
N LYS A 35 16.32 0.54 17.23
CA LYS A 35 15.68 -0.75 16.93
C LYS A 35 14.24 -0.40 16.61
N GLY A 36 13.90 -0.47 15.32
CA GLY A 36 12.70 0.16 14.79
C GLY A 36 11.49 -0.31 15.58
N GLU A 37 10.56 0.60 15.87
CA GLU A 37 9.29 0.21 16.46
C GLU A 37 8.72 -0.99 15.67
N PRO A 38 8.26 -2.04 16.35
CA PRO A 38 7.74 -3.22 15.68
C PRO A 38 6.62 -2.80 14.73
N LEU A 39 6.66 -3.32 13.50
CA LEU A 39 5.63 -3.04 12.50
C LEU A 39 4.24 -3.38 13.07
N PRO A 40 3.23 -2.55 12.82
CA PRO A 40 1.88 -2.83 13.29
C PRO A 40 1.37 -4.14 12.68
N SER A 41 0.61 -4.90 13.47
CA SER A 41 -0.05 -6.12 13.00
C SER A 41 -1.08 -5.79 11.91
N LEU A 42 -1.27 -6.71 10.96
CA LEU A 42 -2.20 -6.50 9.86
C LEU A 42 -3.65 -6.38 10.39
N PRO A 43 -4.42 -5.34 10.04
CA PRO A 43 -5.81 -5.20 10.46
C PRO A 43 -6.71 -6.20 9.74
N VAL A 44 -7.69 -6.77 10.44
CA VAL A 44 -8.82 -7.48 9.82
C VAL A 44 -9.87 -6.44 9.42
N PRO A 45 -10.23 -6.32 8.12
CA PRO A 45 -11.24 -5.35 7.67
C PRO A 45 -12.65 -5.76 8.14
N GLN A 46 -13.55 -4.77 8.23
CA GLN A 46 -14.95 -5.02 8.56
C GLN A 46 -15.62 -5.90 7.49
N LEU A 47 -16.38 -6.90 7.94
CA LEU A 47 -16.99 -7.91 7.08
C LEU A 47 -17.92 -7.28 6.04
N GLU A 48 -18.85 -6.42 6.47
CA GLU A 48 -19.83 -5.78 5.58
C GLU A 48 -19.17 -4.91 4.52
N THR A 49 -18.21 -4.07 4.91
CA THR A 49 -17.45 -3.22 3.98
C THR A 49 -16.68 -4.06 2.97
N THR A 50 -16.12 -5.19 3.40
CA THR A 50 -15.40 -6.12 2.52
C THR A 50 -16.35 -6.74 1.48
N MET A 51 -17.53 -7.18 1.92
CA MET A 51 -18.56 -7.73 1.02
C MET A 51 -19.11 -6.68 0.04
N GLN A 52 -19.27 -5.43 0.46
CA GLN A 52 -19.68 -4.33 -0.42
C GLN A 52 -18.65 -4.08 -1.52
N LYS A 53 -17.36 -4.02 -1.15
CA LYS A 53 -16.26 -3.86 -2.13
C LYS A 53 -16.18 -5.04 -3.09
N TYR A 54 -16.36 -6.26 -2.59
CA TYR A 54 -16.44 -7.46 -3.43
C TYR A 54 -17.55 -7.35 -4.47
N LEU A 55 -18.76 -6.94 -4.08
CA LEU A 55 -19.87 -6.77 -5.03
C LEU A 55 -19.61 -5.69 -6.09
N ALA A 56 -18.98 -4.57 -5.70
CA ALA A 56 -18.58 -3.53 -6.65
C ALA A 56 -17.57 -4.06 -7.70
N GLN A 57 -16.65 -4.93 -7.29
CA GLN A 57 -15.72 -5.59 -8.21
C GLN A 57 -16.44 -6.59 -9.13
N VAL A 58 -17.39 -7.36 -8.61
CA VAL A 58 -18.21 -8.28 -9.42
C VAL A 58 -19.02 -7.51 -10.46
N GLU A 59 -19.62 -6.38 -10.08
CA GLU A 59 -20.36 -5.52 -11.02
C GLU A 59 -19.47 -5.03 -12.17
N ALA A 60 -18.23 -4.62 -11.87
CA ALA A 60 -17.29 -4.13 -12.87
C ALA A 60 -16.77 -5.24 -13.82
N ILE A 61 -16.55 -6.45 -13.30
CA ILE A 61 -15.89 -7.55 -14.04
C ILE A 61 -16.93 -8.48 -14.69
N CYS A 62 -18.03 -8.75 -14.02
CA CYS A 62 -19.01 -9.76 -14.41
C CYS A 62 -20.44 -9.39 -13.99
N PRO A 63 -21.03 -8.34 -14.59
CA PRO A 63 -22.35 -7.82 -14.20
C PRO A 63 -23.48 -8.85 -14.32
N SER A 64 -23.36 -9.83 -15.24
CA SER A 64 -24.36 -10.90 -15.42
C SER A 64 -24.53 -11.81 -14.20
N HIS A 65 -23.55 -11.86 -13.30
CA HIS A 65 -23.61 -12.69 -12.08
C HIS A 65 -23.97 -11.87 -10.83
N LEU A 66 -24.16 -10.56 -10.96
CA LEU A 66 -24.30 -9.65 -9.82
C LEU A 66 -25.47 -10.01 -8.90
N ASP A 67 -26.65 -10.33 -9.46
CA ASP A 67 -27.82 -10.68 -8.64
C ASP A 67 -27.61 -11.95 -7.83
N LYS A 68 -27.04 -12.98 -8.46
CA LYS A 68 -26.68 -14.23 -7.76
C LYS A 68 -25.66 -13.97 -6.66
N CYS A 69 -24.63 -13.16 -6.93
CA CYS A 69 -23.63 -12.78 -5.94
C CYS A 69 -24.24 -11.98 -4.78
N LYS A 70 -25.15 -11.04 -5.04
CA LYS A 70 -25.88 -10.29 -3.99
C LYS A 70 -26.66 -11.23 -3.08
N MET A 71 -27.35 -12.24 -3.62
CA MET A 71 -28.05 -13.25 -2.82
C MET A 71 -27.10 -14.05 -1.94
N LEU A 72 -25.97 -14.51 -2.51
CA LEU A 72 -24.96 -15.27 -1.76
C LEU A 72 -24.33 -14.43 -0.65
N VAL A 73 -23.99 -13.17 -0.92
CA VAL A 73 -23.45 -12.24 0.08
C VAL A 73 -24.45 -12.01 1.22
N LYS A 74 -25.74 -11.82 0.92
CA LYS A 74 -26.78 -11.71 1.96
C LYS A 74 -26.85 -12.96 2.83
N ALA A 75 -26.86 -14.15 2.20
CA ALA A 75 -26.89 -15.42 2.93
C ALA A 75 -25.61 -15.63 3.76
N PHE A 76 -24.46 -15.19 3.25
CA PHE A 76 -23.19 -15.27 3.96
C PHE A 76 -23.18 -14.36 5.19
N LEU A 77 -23.61 -13.10 5.04
CA LEU A 77 -23.70 -12.13 6.14
C LEU A 77 -24.70 -12.53 7.23
N ALA A 78 -25.84 -13.13 6.83
CA ALA A 78 -26.85 -13.63 7.77
C ALA A 78 -26.52 -15.00 8.37
N GLY A 79 -25.53 -15.71 7.81
CA GLY A 79 -25.20 -17.09 8.16
C GLY A 79 -23.78 -17.22 8.70
N PRO A 80 -22.87 -17.90 7.99
CA PRO A 80 -21.55 -18.23 8.53
C PRO A 80 -20.58 -17.04 8.64
N GLY A 81 -20.85 -15.93 7.94
CA GLY A 81 -19.94 -14.78 7.84
C GLY A 81 -19.50 -14.21 9.19
N PRO A 82 -20.43 -13.81 10.09
CA PRO A 82 -20.07 -13.26 11.40
C PRO A 82 -19.21 -14.19 12.26
N LYS A 83 -19.50 -15.50 12.24
CA LYS A 83 -18.73 -16.50 12.98
C LYS A 83 -17.30 -16.63 12.43
N LEU A 84 -17.16 -16.70 11.11
CA LEU A 84 -15.84 -16.76 10.47
C LEU A 84 -15.03 -15.48 10.70
N GLN A 85 -15.69 -14.32 10.68
CA GLN A 85 -15.07 -13.03 11.01
C GLN A 85 -14.56 -13.00 12.45
N GLN A 86 -15.34 -13.53 13.40
CA GLN A 86 -14.90 -13.64 14.80
C GLN A 86 -13.64 -14.50 14.92
N GLN A 87 -13.63 -15.68 14.28
CA GLN A 87 -12.44 -16.55 14.26
C GLN A 87 -11.22 -15.87 13.64
N LEU A 88 -11.43 -14.99 12.65
CA LEU A 88 -10.36 -14.22 12.03
C LEU A 88 -9.79 -13.16 12.99
N LEU A 89 -10.65 -12.49 13.76
CA LEU A 89 -10.27 -11.53 14.79
C LEU A 89 -9.54 -12.21 15.96
N GLU A 90 -9.95 -13.42 16.34
CA GLU A 90 -9.24 -14.23 17.34
C GLU A 90 -7.84 -14.59 16.83
N ARG A 91 -7.73 -15.05 15.58
CA ARG A 91 -6.43 -15.37 14.96
C ARG A 91 -5.50 -14.16 14.89
N GLN A 92 -6.03 -12.99 14.54
CA GLN A 92 -5.27 -11.72 14.49
C GLN A 92 -4.58 -11.39 15.83
N GLN A 93 -5.22 -11.69 16.96
CA GLN A 93 -4.65 -11.40 18.29
C GLN A 93 -3.43 -12.29 18.61
N THR A 94 -3.38 -13.48 18.02
CA THR A 94 -2.33 -14.48 18.29
C THR A 94 -1.20 -14.49 17.27
N THR A 95 -1.29 -13.69 16.19
CA THR A 95 -0.34 -13.76 15.08
C THR A 95 0.02 -12.36 14.57
N ILE A 96 1.32 -12.10 14.35
CA ILE A 96 1.81 -10.82 13.81
C ILE A 96 1.20 -10.53 12.43
N ASN A 97 1.09 -11.56 11.60
CA ASN A 97 0.43 -11.54 10.30
C ASN A 97 -0.54 -12.71 10.19
N TRP A 98 -1.84 -12.43 10.27
CA TRP A 98 -2.88 -13.46 10.25
C TRP A 98 -3.12 -14.08 8.88
N VAL A 99 -2.55 -13.58 7.77
CA VAL A 99 -2.72 -14.20 6.44
C VAL A 99 -1.55 -15.09 6.01
N ASN A 100 -0.55 -15.28 6.88
CA ASN A 100 0.68 -16.02 6.57
C ASN A 100 0.63 -17.50 6.99
#